data_AF-A0A2M7Z6V4-F1
#
_entry.id   AF-A0A2M7Z6V4-F1
#
_cell.length_a   1.000
_cell.length_b   1.000
_cell.length_c   1.000
_cell.angle_alpha   90.00
_cell.angle_beta   90.00
_cell.angle_gamma   90.00
#
_symmetry.space_group_name_H-M   'P 1'
#
loop_
_entity.id
_entity.type
_entity.pdbx_description
1 polymer ?
#
loop_
_entity_poly.entity_id
_entity_poly.type
_entity_poly.pdbx_seq_one_letter_code
_entity_poly.pdbx_strand_id
1 'polypeptide(L)'
;MNKNISVIKLKKRWFGFIKKKIKALKSFKLNNLRKINYYLVFQRILVVAVGFLLVGNQALAMQMGSKMLGPDMENGLMLTGDFSKDVAFLVTPTDMPFYASELGLDMSSLNAINTSIDKLGVMAPMQGSHPIQLTGEELKRYIDIGTEPYVTCEFCCGVKTLVREDGTPTCGCAHSIAMRGTTAYLIRNHPEMTNAEISYELMRQKGLYFPTQMQERMASSLAGEVENFTPDIKYLTMNLSEVELNGLREKAKSSGFEPPTQAPGMVGGC
;
A
#
# COMPACT_ATOMS: atom_id res chain seq x y z
N MET A 1 -58.38 71.41 32.91
CA MET A 1 -58.87 70.62 34.06
C MET A 1 -58.26 69.22 34.05
N ASN A 2 -57.51 68.90 35.11
CA ASN A 2 -57.12 67.58 35.65
C ASN A 2 -56.83 66.39 34.70
N LYS A 3 -55.56 66.20 34.34
CA LYS A 3 -54.97 64.90 33.92
C LYS A 3 -53.61 64.61 34.58
N ASN A 4 -53.48 64.87 35.89
CA ASN A 4 -52.20 64.74 36.61
C ASN A 4 -52.17 63.69 37.76
N ILE A 5 -53.01 62.66 37.70
CA ILE A 5 -53.07 61.62 38.77
C ILE A 5 -52.65 60.20 38.28
N SER A 6 -52.31 60.03 37.01
CA SER A 6 -52.04 58.68 36.45
C SER A 6 -50.57 58.20 36.57
N VAL A 7 -49.59 59.09 36.61
CA VAL A 7 -48.17 58.70 36.44
C VAL A 7 -47.55 58.06 37.69
N ILE A 8 -48.01 58.42 38.89
CA ILE A 8 -47.41 57.94 40.14
C ILE A 8 -47.82 56.50 40.47
N LYS A 9 -49.05 56.07 40.10
CA LYS A 9 -49.51 54.69 40.30
C LYS A 9 -48.84 53.69 39.34
N LEU A 10 -48.46 54.11 38.12
CA LEU A 10 -47.76 53.23 37.18
C LEU A 10 -46.30 52.95 37.61
N LYS A 11 -45.56 53.95 38.12
CA LYS A 11 -44.16 53.75 38.55
C LYS A 11 -44.02 52.76 39.72
N LYS A 12 -44.92 52.80 40.71
CA LYS A 12 -44.89 51.85 41.84
C LYS A 12 -45.17 50.40 41.41
N ARG A 13 -46.04 50.20 40.42
CA ARG A 13 -46.39 48.87 39.91
C ARG A 13 -45.28 48.26 39.06
N TRP A 14 -44.52 49.09 38.33
CA TRP A 14 -43.37 48.67 37.52
C TRP A 14 -42.15 48.29 38.38
N PHE A 15 -41.83 49.07 39.41
CA PHE A 15 -40.72 48.77 40.33
C PHE A 15 -40.94 47.47 41.15
N GLY A 16 -42.19 47.16 41.51
CA GLY A 16 -42.53 45.89 42.16
C GLY A 16 -42.30 44.68 41.25
N PHE A 17 -42.60 44.80 39.95
CA PHE A 17 -42.42 43.74 38.97
C PHE A 17 -40.94 43.45 38.70
N ILE A 18 -40.10 44.50 38.65
CA ILE A 18 -38.64 44.39 38.47
C ILE A 18 -37.99 43.72 39.69
N LYS A 19 -38.36 44.12 40.92
CA LYS A 19 -37.85 43.45 42.14
C LYS A 19 -38.24 41.97 42.21
N LYS A 20 -39.45 41.59 41.76
CA LYS A 20 -39.89 40.19 41.72
C LYS A 20 -39.14 39.37 40.67
N LYS A 21 -38.88 39.93 39.48
CA LYS A 21 -38.04 39.28 38.45
C LYS A 21 -36.57 39.14 38.87
N ILE A 22 -35.99 40.15 39.53
CA ILE A 22 -34.60 40.08 40.01
C ILE A 22 -34.46 39.04 41.15
N LYS A 23 -35.46 38.91 42.03
CA LYS A 23 -35.45 37.88 43.09
C LYS A 23 -35.65 36.47 42.50
N ALA A 24 -36.46 36.32 41.45
CA ALA A 24 -36.61 35.07 40.70
C ALA A 24 -35.35 34.67 39.90
N LEU A 25 -34.61 35.65 39.37
CA LEU A 25 -33.31 35.42 38.71
C LEU A 25 -32.20 35.07 39.71
N LYS A 26 -32.20 35.65 40.92
CA LYS A 26 -31.26 35.26 41.99
C LYS A 26 -31.60 33.90 42.63
N SER A 27 -32.83 33.43 42.53
CA SER A 27 -33.23 32.08 43.00
C SER A 27 -33.20 31.02 41.91
N PHE A 28 -32.80 31.36 40.67
CA PHE A 28 -32.50 30.38 39.63
C PHE A 28 -31.14 29.73 39.91
N LYS A 29 -31.16 28.93 40.98
CA LYS A 29 -30.32 27.75 41.26
C LYS A 29 -28.98 27.71 40.51
N LEU A 30 -27.94 28.19 41.19
CA LEU A 30 -26.58 27.63 41.10
C LEU A 30 -26.49 26.16 41.58
N ASN A 31 -27.60 25.54 41.98
CA ASN A 31 -27.68 24.13 42.36
C ASN A 31 -27.73 23.17 41.16
N ASN A 32 -27.51 23.66 39.94
CA ASN A 32 -27.36 22.82 38.76
C ASN A 32 -25.97 22.96 38.12
N LEU A 33 -24.97 23.30 38.93
CA LEU A 33 -23.59 22.88 38.66
C LEU A 33 -23.56 21.35 38.75
N ARG A 34 -24.05 20.71 37.66
CA ARG A 34 -23.87 19.30 37.35
C ARG A 34 -22.42 18.98 37.71
N LYS A 35 -22.20 18.10 38.70
CA LYS A 35 -20.88 17.52 38.94
C LYS A 35 -20.34 17.11 37.58
N ILE A 36 -19.36 17.85 37.09
CA ILE A 36 -18.72 17.54 35.81
C ILE A 36 -18.15 16.16 36.04
N ASN A 37 -18.72 15.18 35.35
CA ASN A 37 -18.24 13.82 35.45
C ASN A 37 -16.92 13.81 34.71
N TYR A 38 -15.82 14.04 35.45
CA TYR A 38 -14.47 14.12 34.93
C TYR A 38 -14.11 12.89 34.10
N TYR A 39 -14.68 11.73 34.44
CA TYR A 39 -14.55 10.51 33.67
C TYR A 39 -15.14 10.64 32.25
N LEU A 40 -16.32 11.24 32.11
CA LEU A 40 -16.98 11.48 30.82
C LEU A 40 -16.23 12.52 29.97
N VAL A 41 -15.65 13.54 30.60
CA VAL A 41 -14.82 14.54 29.89
C VAL A 41 -13.52 13.91 29.41
N PHE A 42 -12.86 13.13 30.27
CA PHE A 42 -11.63 12.41 29.92
C PHE A 42 -11.86 11.40 28.79
N GLN A 43 -12.92 10.60 28.84
CA GLN A 43 -13.29 9.67 27.77
C GLN A 43 -13.47 10.38 26.42
N ARG A 44 -14.11 11.56 26.41
CA ARG A 44 -14.31 12.33 25.17
C ARG A 44 -12.99 12.85 24.60
N ILE A 45 -12.09 13.34 25.46
CA ILE A 45 -10.76 13.78 25.03
C ILE A 45 -9.98 12.61 24.44
N LEU A 46 -10.04 11.44 25.07
CA LEU A 46 -9.33 10.24 24.63
C LEU A 46 -9.86 9.73 23.29
N VAL A 47 -11.18 9.71 23.08
CA VAL A 47 -11.79 9.34 21.79
C VAL A 47 -11.38 10.32 20.68
N VAL A 48 -11.36 11.62 20.97
CA VAL A 48 -10.91 12.64 19.99
C VAL A 48 -9.43 12.46 19.67
N ALA A 49 -8.57 12.22 20.66
CA ALA A 49 -7.14 12.00 20.45
C ALA A 49 -6.86 10.73 19.63
N VAL A 50 -7.57 9.63 19.89
CA VAL A 50 -7.50 8.40 19.09
C VAL A 50 -7.99 8.66 17.66
N GLY A 51 -9.08 9.42 17.49
CA GLY A 51 -9.57 9.81 16.17
C GLY A 51 -8.54 10.61 15.37
N PHE A 52 -7.88 11.60 16.00
CA PHE A 52 -6.80 12.36 15.36
C PHE A 52 -5.59 11.49 15.01
N LEU A 53 -5.21 10.55 15.88
CA LEU A 53 -4.13 9.59 15.60
C LEU A 53 -4.47 8.69 14.40
N LEU A 54 -5.70 8.19 14.31
CA LEU A 54 -6.14 7.34 13.21
C LEU A 54 -6.16 8.11 11.88
N VAL A 55 -6.72 9.33 11.86
CA VAL A 55 -6.77 10.17 10.65
C VAL A 55 -5.38 10.63 10.23
N GLY A 56 -4.53 11.02 11.18
CA GLY A 56 -3.15 11.41 10.92
C GLY A 56 -2.32 10.27 10.34
N ASN A 57 -2.48 9.05 10.85
CA ASN A 57 -1.79 7.86 10.34
C ASN A 57 -2.25 7.48 8.92
N GLN A 58 -3.54 7.66 8.61
CA GLN A 58 -4.07 7.44 7.26
C GLN A 58 -3.57 8.48 6.25
N ALA A 59 -3.50 9.77 6.61
CA ALA A 59 -2.97 10.81 5.73
C ALA A 59 -1.49 10.58 5.39
N LEU A 60 -0.72 10.11 6.37
CA LEU A 60 0.69 9.79 6.19
C LEU A 60 0.87 8.55 5.30
N ALA A 61 0.04 7.51 5.49
CA ALA A 61 0.01 6.34 4.62
C ALA A 61 -0.35 6.69 3.16
N MET A 62 -1.31 7.59 2.93
CA MET A 62 -1.68 8.03 1.58
C MET A 62 -0.55 8.82 0.88
N GLN A 63 0.12 9.71 1.61
CA GLN A 63 1.23 10.49 1.08
C GLN A 63 2.48 9.63 0.78
N MET A 64 2.63 8.53 1.50
CA MET A 64 3.71 7.56 1.26
C MET A 64 3.36 6.65 0.08
N GLY A 65 2.12 6.16 0.00
CA GLY A 65 1.63 5.42 -1.18
C GLY A 65 1.87 6.19 -2.49
N SER A 66 1.56 7.49 -2.54
CA SER A 66 1.82 8.31 -3.74
C SER A 66 3.30 8.47 -4.10
N LYS A 67 4.22 8.35 -3.12
CA LYS A 67 5.67 8.43 -3.38
C LYS A 67 6.26 7.08 -3.80
N MET A 68 5.70 5.97 -3.32
CA MET A 68 6.14 4.62 -3.70
C MET A 68 5.65 4.22 -5.09
N LEU A 69 4.49 4.74 -5.51
CA LEU A 69 3.88 4.43 -6.80
C LEU A 69 4.47 5.23 -7.99
N GLY A 70 5.50 6.06 -7.76
CA GLY A 70 6.07 6.92 -8.79
C GLY A 70 5.11 8.06 -9.21
N PRO A 71 5.64 9.13 -9.83
CA PRO A 71 4.85 10.32 -10.19
C PRO A 71 3.74 10.08 -11.22
N ASP A 72 3.72 8.94 -11.91
CA ASP A 72 2.80 8.70 -13.04
C ASP A 72 1.55 7.86 -12.68
N MET A 73 1.44 7.32 -11.47
CA MET A 73 0.26 6.54 -11.04
C MET A 73 -0.92 7.40 -10.56
N GLU A 74 -0.76 8.72 -10.41
CA GLU A 74 -1.87 9.63 -10.04
C GLU A 74 -2.96 9.69 -11.14
N ASN A 75 -2.62 9.27 -12.38
CA ASN A 75 -3.54 9.20 -13.52
C ASN A 75 -4.09 7.79 -13.81
N GLY A 76 -3.81 6.80 -12.95
CA GLY A 76 -4.13 5.39 -13.22
C GLY A 76 -3.24 4.77 -14.29
N LEU A 77 -3.10 3.44 -14.28
CA LEU A 77 -2.42 2.71 -15.34
C LEU A 77 -3.20 2.94 -16.64
N MET A 78 -2.65 3.71 -17.59
CA MET A 78 -3.32 3.95 -18.88
C MET A 78 -3.30 2.68 -19.73
N LEU A 79 -4.31 1.83 -19.54
CA LEU A 79 -4.58 0.69 -20.41
C LEU A 79 -4.89 1.20 -21.82
N THR A 80 -4.16 0.69 -22.79
CA THR A 80 -4.18 1.13 -24.18
C THR A 80 -5.42 0.67 -24.95
N GLY A 81 -6.14 -0.32 -24.42
CA GLY A 81 -7.22 -0.97 -25.15
C GLY A 81 -6.79 -2.30 -25.77
N ASP A 82 -5.50 -2.46 -26.08
CA ASP A 82 -4.90 -3.66 -26.67
C ASP A 82 -4.52 -4.65 -25.56
N PHE A 83 -5.17 -5.81 -25.54
CA PHE A 83 -5.01 -6.79 -24.46
C PHE A 83 -3.56 -7.26 -24.28
N SER A 84 -2.86 -7.55 -25.37
CA SER A 84 -1.48 -8.03 -25.32
C SER A 84 -0.54 -6.97 -24.77
N LYS A 85 -0.71 -5.70 -25.18
CA LYS A 85 0.08 -4.58 -24.66
C LYS A 85 -0.22 -4.30 -23.20
N ASP A 86 -1.50 -4.34 -22.83
CA ASP A 86 -1.95 -4.10 -21.46
C ASP A 86 -1.39 -5.19 -20.51
N VAL A 87 -1.39 -6.46 -20.92
CA VAL A 87 -0.75 -7.56 -20.18
C VAL A 87 0.76 -7.36 -20.06
N ALA A 88 1.43 -7.00 -21.17
CA ALA A 88 2.87 -6.75 -21.14
C ALA A 88 3.24 -5.60 -20.21
N PHE A 89 2.43 -4.53 -20.17
CA PHE A 89 2.64 -3.39 -19.29
C PHE A 89 2.45 -3.75 -17.80
N LEU A 90 1.45 -4.57 -17.47
CA LEU A 90 1.24 -5.03 -16.10
C LEU A 90 2.37 -5.91 -15.57
N VAL A 91 2.94 -6.74 -16.45
CA VAL A 91 3.93 -7.74 -16.07
C VAL A 91 5.34 -7.18 -16.12
N THR A 92 5.69 -6.49 -17.20
CA THR A 92 7.05 -6.07 -17.47
C THR A 92 7.19 -4.59 -17.09
N PRO A 93 7.88 -4.28 -15.99
CA PRO A 93 8.03 -2.90 -15.54
C PRO A 93 8.76 -2.07 -16.59
N THR A 94 8.16 -0.96 -17.01
CA THR A 94 8.78 0.02 -17.92
C THR A 94 9.65 1.01 -17.17
N ASP A 95 9.31 1.29 -15.92
CA ASP A 95 10.00 2.26 -15.08
C ASP A 95 10.96 1.59 -14.11
N MET A 96 12.07 2.28 -13.86
CA MET A 96 13.04 1.90 -12.84
C MET A 96 12.35 1.81 -11.46
N PRO A 97 12.66 0.80 -10.63
CA PRO A 97 12.16 0.79 -9.26
C PRO A 97 12.64 2.03 -8.51
N PHE A 98 11.84 2.55 -7.57
CA PHE A 98 12.16 3.80 -6.86
C PHE A 98 13.52 3.74 -6.14
N TYR A 99 13.90 2.57 -5.64
CA TYR A 99 15.19 2.30 -4.98
C TYR A 99 16.37 2.10 -5.94
N ALA A 100 16.14 2.16 -7.27
CA ALA A 100 17.19 1.96 -8.25
C ALA A 100 18.34 2.96 -8.08
N SER A 101 18.01 4.23 -7.87
CA SER A 101 19.02 5.29 -7.69
C SER A 101 19.86 5.07 -6.43
N GLU A 102 19.24 4.58 -5.35
CA GLU A 102 19.88 4.31 -4.06
C GLU A 102 20.93 3.18 -4.17
N LEU A 103 20.60 2.16 -4.97
CA LEU A 103 21.44 0.98 -5.21
C LEU A 103 22.31 1.08 -6.48
N GLY A 104 22.19 2.18 -7.24
CA GLY A 104 22.83 2.34 -8.53
C GLY A 104 22.45 1.24 -9.53
N LEU A 105 21.19 0.82 -9.54
CA LEU A 105 20.66 -0.15 -10.50
C LEU A 105 20.38 0.51 -11.84
N ASP A 106 20.50 -0.29 -12.89
CA ASP A 106 20.20 0.08 -14.26
C ASP A 106 19.44 -1.09 -14.93
N MET A 107 18.25 -0.80 -15.46
CA MET A 107 17.39 -1.76 -16.16
C MET A 107 17.21 -1.41 -17.65
N SER A 108 18.01 -0.48 -18.18
CA SER A 108 17.88 0.07 -19.54
C SER A 108 18.23 -0.91 -20.67
N SER A 109 18.97 -1.98 -20.36
CA SER A 109 19.40 -2.98 -21.33
C SER A 109 19.62 -4.34 -20.66
N LEU A 110 19.67 -5.42 -21.45
CA LEU A 110 19.90 -6.78 -20.92
C LEU A 110 21.21 -6.88 -20.12
N ASN A 111 22.28 -6.23 -20.57
CA ASN A 111 23.56 -6.23 -19.86
C ASN A 111 23.49 -5.43 -18.54
N ALA A 112 22.78 -4.31 -18.56
CA ALA A 112 22.54 -3.50 -17.36
C ALA A 112 21.71 -4.30 -16.33
N ILE A 113 20.67 -5.00 -16.78
CA ILE A 113 19.84 -5.86 -15.92
C ILE A 113 20.70 -6.95 -15.27
N ASN A 114 21.58 -7.62 -16.03
CA ASN A 114 22.50 -8.61 -15.45
C ASN A 114 23.41 -8.00 -14.37
N THR A 115 23.95 -6.81 -14.64
CA THR A 115 24.76 -6.08 -13.65
C THR A 115 23.95 -5.74 -12.39
N SER A 116 22.68 -5.36 -12.56
CA SER A 116 21.77 -5.07 -11.45
C SER A 116 21.40 -6.32 -10.65
N ILE A 117 21.22 -7.47 -11.31
CA ILE A 117 21.02 -8.78 -10.66
C ILE A 117 22.20 -9.07 -9.74
N ASP A 118 23.43 -8.91 -10.22
CA ASP A 118 24.64 -9.16 -9.43
C ASP A 118 24.72 -8.22 -8.21
N LYS A 119 24.43 -6.93 -8.39
CA LYS A 119 24.41 -5.94 -7.30
C LYS A 119 23.40 -6.30 -6.21
N LEU A 120 22.18 -6.66 -6.61
CA LEU A 120 21.15 -7.10 -5.68
C LEU A 120 21.57 -8.38 -4.96
N GLY A 121 22.20 -9.31 -5.68
CA GLY A 121 22.63 -10.59 -5.12
C GLY A 121 23.71 -10.47 -4.05
N VAL A 122 24.55 -9.44 -4.09
CA VAL A 122 25.55 -9.15 -3.03
C VAL A 122 24.92 -9.03 -1.64
N MET A 123 23.68 -8.52 -1.57
CA MET A 123 22.97 -8.24 -0.32
C MET A 123 22.13 -9.41 0.20
N ALA A 124 22.00 -10.49 -0.59
CA ALA A 124 21.11 -11.61 -0.27
C ALA A 124 21.49 -12.30 1.04
N PRO A 125 20.55 -12.46 2.00
CA PRO A 125 20.81 -13.21 3.22
C PRO A 125 21.37 -14.62 2.93
N MET A 126 22.35 -15.04 3.72
CA MET A 126 23.01 -16.37 3.67
C MET A 126 23.82 -16.72 2.41
N GLN A 127 23.76 -15.94 1.33
CA GLN A 127 24.45 -16.25 0.06
C GLN A 127 25.26 -15.09 -0.53
N GLY A 128 24.85 -13.85 -0.25
CA GLY A 128 25.53 -12.66 -0.75
C GLY A 128 26.93 -12.50 -0.15
N SER A 129 27.80 -11.78 -0.86
CA SER A 129 29.15 -11.45 -0.36
C SER A 129 29.14 -10.39 0.75
N HIS A 130 28.09 -9.56 0.80
CA HIS A 130 27.85 -8.57 1.86
C HIS A 130 26.38 -8.65 2.31
N PRO A 131 25.98 -9.77 2.93
CA PRO A 131 24.58 -10.07 3.18
C PRO A 131 23.98 -9.12 4.20
N ILE A 132 22.75 -8.67 3.95
CA ILE A 132 21.96 -7.94 4.95
C ILE A 132 21.54 -8.93 6.04
N GLN A 133 21.98 -8.67 7.28
CA GLN A 133 21.67 -9.51 8.43
C GLN A 133 20.34 -9.10 9.05
N LEU A 134 19.27 -9.83 8.74
CA LEU A 134 17.92 -9.60 9.30
C LEU A 134 17.75 -10.29 10.66
N THR A 135 17.06 -9.64 11.60
CA THR A 135 16.78 -10.21 12.93
C THR A 135 15.38 -9.89 13.40
N GLY A 136 14.86 -10.65 14.37
CA GLY A 136 13.56 -10.36 15.00
C GLY A 136 12.42 -10.27 13.98
N GLU A 137 11.69 -9.15 14.02
CA GLU A 137 10.55 -8.92 13.12
C GLU A 137 10.96 -8.84 11.64
N GLU A 138 12.17 -8.36 11.32
CA GLU A 138 12.62 -8.27 9.94
C GLU A 138 12.82 -9.66 9.31
N LEU A 139 13.42 -10.58 10.07
CA LEU A 139 13.60 -11.97 9.62
C LEU A 139 12.25 -12.66 9.46
N LYS A 140 11.33 -12.43 10.39
CA LYS A 140 9.96 -12.94 10.30
C LYS A 140 9.26 -12.45 9.03
N ARG A 141 9.27 -11.13 8.77
CA ARG A 141 8.70 -10.56 7.54
C ARG A 141 9.34 -11.13 6.28
N TYR A 142 10.65 -11.31 6.29
CA TYR A 142 11.38 -11.91 5.18
C TYR A 142 10.96 -13.35 4.91
N ILE A 143 10.74 -14.16 5.96
CA ILE A 143 10.19 -15.52 5.85
C ILE A 143 8.75 -15.46 5.34
N ASP A 144 7.89 -14.60 5.89
CA ASP A 144 6.50 -14.47 5.48
C ASP A 144 6.39 -14.13 3.98
N ILE A 145 7.15 -13.14 3.50
CA ILE A 145 7.19 -12.76 2.08
C ILE A 145 7.79 -13.89 1.24
N GLY A 146 8.91 -14.46 1.69
CA GLY A 146 9.64 -15.43 0.90
C GLY A 146 9.03 -16.84 0.90
N THR A 147 8.12 -17.15 1.82
CA THR A 147 7.35 -18.42 1.84
C THR A 147 6.01 -18.32 1.12
N GLU A 148 5.60 -17.11 0.71
CA GLU A 148 4.41 -16.92 -0.13
C GLU A 148 4.58 -17.68 -1.47
N PRO A 149 3.65 -18.57 -1.83
CA PRO A 149 3.76 -19.35 -3.05
C PRO A 149 3.82 -18.48 -4.30
N TYR A 150 4.62 -18.90 -5.28
CA TYR A 150 4.78 -18.25 -6.59
C TYR A 150 5.43 -16.85 -6.55
N VAL A 151 5.86 -16.38 -5.37
CA VAL A 151 6.75 -15.22 -5.24
C VAL A 151 8.18 -15.52 -5.75
N THR A 152 8.45 -16.77 -6.17
CA THR A 152 9.72 -17.25 -6.73
C THR A 152 9.85 -17.23 -8.24
N CYS A 153 11.06 -17.58 -8.68
CA CYS A 153 11.36 -18.07 -10.03
C CYS A 153 11.09 -19.58 -10.17
N GLU A 154 9.82 -20.00 -10.21
CA GLU A 154 9.43 -21.38 -10.53
C GLU A 154 9.79 -21.79 -11.96
N PHE A 155 9.90 -20.82 -12.88
CA PHE A 155 10.23 -21.08 -14.28
C PHE A 155 11.64 -21.62 -14.48
N CYS A 156 12.56 -21.36 -13.55
CA CYS A 156 13.96 -21.82 -13.63
C CYS A 156 14.17 -23.10 -12.82
N CYS A 157 13.79 -23.12 -11.53
CA CYS A 157 14.13 -24.23 -10.62
C CYS A 157 12.92 -25.10 -10.23
N GLY A 158 11.70 -24.79 -10.69
CA GLY A 158 10.48 -25.50 -10.30
C GLY A 158 10.05 -25.32 -8.83
N VAL A 159 10.75 -24.46 -8.08
CA VAL A 159 10.46 -24.19 -6.67
C VAL A 159 9.30 -23.20 -6.53
N LYS A 160 8.51 -23.33 -5.47
CA LYS A 160 7.34 -22.48 -5.22
C LYS A 160 7.57 -21.33 -4.24
N THR A 161 8.64 -21.36 -3.45
CA THR A 161 8.93 -20.38 -2.37
C THR A 161 10.39 -19.95 -2.38
N LEU A 162 10.64 -18.66 -2.09
CA LEU A 162 11.94 -17.99 -2.26
C LEU A 162 12.92 -18.43 -1.17
N VAL A 163 12.34 -18.69 0.01
CA VAL A 163 13.01 -19.28 1.16
C VAL A 163 12.18 -20.42 1.73
N ARG A 164 12.82 -21.24 2.56
CA ARG A 164 12.17 -22.23 3.42
C ARG A 164 11.61 -21.56 4.66
N GLU A 165 10.87 -22.31 5.47
CA GLU A 165 10.25 -21.85 6.72
C GLU A 165 11.27 -21.32 7.74
N ASP A 166 12.54 -21.71 7.63
CA ASP A 166 13.64 -21.24 8.47
C ASP A 166 14.38 -20.00 7.89
N GLY A 167 13.91 -19.46 6.77
CA GLY A 167 14.52 -18.35 6.05
C GLY A 167 15.70 -18.73 5.16
N THR A 168 16.07 -20.01 5.07
CA THR A 168 17.14 -20.46 4.18
C THR A 168 16.72 -20.42 2.71
N PRO A 169 17.63 -20.11 1.76
CA PRO A 169 17.34 -20.07 0.33
C PRO A 169 16.80 -21.40 -0.24
N THR A 170 15.68 -21.36 -0.95
CA THR A 170 15.13 -22.59 -1.58
C THR A 170 15.92 -23.00 -2.84
N CYS A 171 16.43 -22.03 -3.60
CA CYS A 171 17.29 -22.27 -4.77
C CYS A 171 18.43 -21.24 -4.88
N GLY A 172 19.46 -21.58 -5.67
CA GLY A 172 20.69 -20.81 -5.80
C GLY A 172 20.88 -20.04 -7.11
N CYS A 173 19.85 -19.91 -7.96
CA CYS A 173 19.98 -19.14 -9.21
C CYS A 173 20.13 -17.64 -8.94
N ALA A 174 20.81 -16.93 -9.86
CA ALA A 174 21.09 -15.50 -9.71
C ALA A 174 19.82 -14.66 -9.47
N HIS A 175 18.71 -14.97 -10.16
CA HIS A 175 17.42 -14.29 -9.96
C HIS A 175 16.90 -14.43 -8.54
N SER A 176 16.94 -15.64 -7.99
CA SER A 176 16.45 -15.94 -6.65
C SER A 176 17.33 -15.28 -5.59
N ILE A 177 18.65 -15.23 -5.82
CA ILE A 177 19.58 -14.51 -4.96
C ILE A 177 19.28 -13.00 -5.01
N ALA A 178 19.11 -12.43 -6.21
CA ALA A 178 18.76 -11.02 -6.38
C ALA A 178 17.42 -10.66 -5.74
N MET A 179 16.38 -11.49 -5.90
CA MET A 179 15.08 -11.28 -5.25
C MET A 179 15.20 -11.31 -3.73
N ARG A 180 15.96 -12.26 -3.15
CA ARG A 180 16.24 -12.26 -1.70
C ARG A 180 16.97 -11.00 -1.24
N GLY A 181 17.94 -10.53 -2.04
CA GLY A 181 18.65 -9.28 -1.81
C GLY A 181 17.71 -8.07 -1.81
N THR A 182 16.82 -7.97 -2.82
CA THR A 182 15.76 -6.97 -2.88
C THR A 182 14.87 -7.02 -1.65
N THR A 183 14.34 -8.20 -1.29
CA THR A 183 13.45 -8.35 -0.12
C THR A 183 14.13 -7.86 1.16
N ALA A 184 15.37 -8.29 1.41
CA ALA A 184 16.11 -7.89 2.60
C ALA A 184 16.42 -6.39 2.63
N TYR A 185 16.76 -5.82 1.47
CA TYR A 185 16.99 -4.38 1.33
C TYR A 185 15.72 -3.57 1.64
N LEU A 186 14.59 -3.95 1.05
CA LEU A 186 13.32 -3.25 1.23
C LEU A 186 12.82 -3.34 2.69
N ILE A 187 12.90 -4.52 3.32
CA ILE A 187 12.51 -4.67 4.73
C ILE A 187 13.35 -3.76 5.65
N ARG A 188 14.66 -3.71 5.42
CA ARG A 188 15.61 -2.99 6.28
C ARG A 188 15.57 -1.48 6.08
N ASN A 189 15.52 -1.03 4.82
CA ASN A 189 15.71 0.38 4.47
C ASN A 189 14.39 1.12 4.21
N HIS A 190 13.32 0.37 3.95
CA HIS A 190 11.96 0.88 3.75
C HIS A 190 10.99 0.19 4.72
N PRO A 191 11.19 0.31 6.05
CA PRO A 191 10.35 -0.35 7.05
C PRO A 191 8.87 0.01 6.97
N GLU A 192 8.55 1.15 6.35
CA GLU A 192 7.20 1.60 6.02
C GLU A 192 6.45 0.69 5.04
N MET A 193 7.18 -0.02 4.16
CA MET A 193 6.56 -0.89 3.17
C MET A 193 5.90 -2.06 3.87
N THR A 194 4.69 -2.39 3.46
CA THR A 194 4.00 -3.60 3.85
C THR A 194 4.56 -4.82 3.12
N ASN A 195 4.28 -6.02 3.63
CA ASN A 195 4.67 -7.25 2.93
C ASN A 195 4.03 -7.37 1.54
N ALA A 196 2.81 -6.84 1.35
CA ALA A 196 2.15 -6.84 0.06
C ALA A 196 2.85 -5.93 -0.96
N GLU A 197 3.29 -4.74 -0.54
CA GLU A 197 4.06 -3.82 -1.41
C GLU A 197 5.42 -4.41 -1.78
N ILE A 198 6.11 -5.06 -0.84
CA ILE A 198 7.37 -5.74 -1.15
C ILE A 198 7.13 -6.91 -2.12
N SER A 199 6.11 -7.73 -1.89
CA SER A 199 5.76 -8.82 -2.80
C SER A 199 5.38 -8.31 -4.19
N TYR A 200 4.68 -7.17 -4.30
CA TYR A 200 4.42 -6.51 -5.57
C TYR A 200 5.70 -6.14 -6.31
N GLU A 201 6.69 -5.54 -5.64
CA GLU A 201 7.96 -5.24 -6.27
C GLU A 201 8.74 -6.49 -6.69
N LEU A 202 8.68 -7.56 -5.89
CA LEU A 202 9.24 -8.85 -6.30
C LEU A 202 8.57 -9.40 -7.55
N MET A 203 7.25 -9.19 -7.74
CA MET A 203 6.54 -9.63 -8.94
C MET A 203 6.87 -8.78 -10.16
N ARG A 204 7.07 -7.47 -9.99
CA ARG A 204 7.63 -6.62 -11.06
C ARG A 204 9.03 -7.10 -11.45
N GLN A 205 9.88 -7.42 -10.48
CA GLN A 205 11.22 -7.96 -10.70
C GLN A 205 11.16 -9.34 -11.42
N LYS A 206 10.25 -10.23 -11.01
CA LYS A 206 10.00 -11.51 -11.68
C LYS A 206 9.55 -11.32 -13.13
N GLY A 207 8.65 -10.38 -13.39
CA GLY A 207 8.20 -10.03 -14.74
C GLY A 207 9.28 -9.40 -15.62
N LEU A 208 10.30 -8.77 -15.02
CA LEU A 208 11.51 -8.35 -15.75
C LEU A 208 12.40 -9.55 -16.13
N TYR A 209 12.51 -10.54 -15.25
CA TYR A 209 13.38 -11.71 -15.45
C TYR A 209 12.77 -12.76 -16.39
N PHE A 210 11.45 -12.92 -16.37
CA PHE A 210 10.71 -13.92 -17.14
C PHE A 210 9.51 -13.27 -17.85
N PRO A 211 9.73 -12.29 -18.74
CA PRO A 211 8.65 -11.47 -19.27
C PRO A 211 7.64 -12.30 -20.04
N THR A 212 8.09 -13.19 -20.94
CA THR A 212 7.18 -14.03 -21.74
C THR A 212 6.32 -14.94 -20.85
N GLN A 213 6.94 -15.68 -19.93
CA GLN A 213 6.24 -16.64 -19.07
C GLN A 213 5.27 -15.95 -18.12
N MET A 214 5.64 -14.79 -17.59
CA MET A 214 4.76 -14.01 -16.73
C MET A 214 3.60 -13.38 -17.50
N GLN A 215 3.82 -12.93 -18.74
CA GLN A 215 2.76 -12.41 -19.61
C GLN A 215 1.76 -13.50 -19.99
N GLU A 216 2.24 -14.68 -20.40
CA GLU A 216 1.38 -15.84 -20.69
C GLU A 216 0.57 -16.26 -19.47
N ARG A 217 1.19 -16.29 -18.28
CA ARG A 217 0.50 -16.59 -17.03
C ARG A 217 -0.56 -15.54 -16.69
N MET A 218 -0.23 -14.27 -16.80
CA MET A 218 -1.16 -13.17 -16.55
C MET A 218 -2.37 -13.27 -17.48
N ALA A 219 -2.14 -13.44 -18.78
CA ALA A 219 -3.20 -13.58 -19.76
C ALA A 219 -4.12 -14.79 -19.47
N SER A 220 -3.51 -15.95 -19.17
CA SER A 220 -4.25 -17.16 -18.80
C SER A 220 -5.08 -16.97 -17.53
N SER A 221 -4.52 -16.30 -16.52
CA SER A 221 -5.20 -16.05 -15.25
C SER A 221 -6.38 -15.09 -15.42
N LEU A 222 -6.20 -14.02 -16.20
CA LEU A 222 -7.26 -13.04 -16.50
C LEU A 222 -8.46 -13.67 -17.25
N ALA A 223 -8.22 -14.72 -18.04
CA ALA A 223 -9.31 -15.47 -18.69
C ALA A 223 -10.14 -16.33 -17.71
N GLY A 224 -9.59 -16.60 -16.51
CA GLY A 224 -10.24 -17.38 -15.45
C GLY A 224 -11.00 -16.54 -14.42
N GLU A 225 -11.22 -17.13 -13.24
CA GLU A 225 -11.89 -16.49 -12.10
C GLU A 225 -10.88 -15.85 -11.12
N VAL A 226 -11.24 -14.69 -10.58
CA VAL A 226 -10.35 -13.86 -9.74
C VAL A 226 -9.95 -14.57 -8.44
N GLU A 227 -10.86 -15.37 -7.88
CA GLU A 227 -10.65 -16.15 -6.67
C GLU A 227 -9.50 -17.16 -6.84
N ASN A 228 -9.26 -17.59 -8.08
CA ASN A 228 -8.23 -18.55 -8.45
C ASN A 228 -6.90 -17.89 -8.80
N PHE A 229 -6.78 -16.55 -8.71
CA PHE A 229 -5.51 -15.89 -8.97
C PHE A 229 -4.45 -16.39 -7.99
N THR A 230 -3.32 -16.81 -8.55
CA THR A 230 -2.11 -17.09 -7.80
C THR A 230 -1.57 -15.80 -7.18
N PRO A 231 -0.78 -15.86 -6.08
CA PRO A 231 -0.28 -14.68 -5.41
C PRO A 231 0.47 -13.71 -6.32
N ASP A 232 1.26 -14.22 -7.27
CA ASP A 232 1.95 -13.41 -8.27
C ASP A 232 0.99 -12.53 -9.09
N ILE A 233 -0.10 -13.10 -9.59
CA ILE A 233 -1.13 -12.37 -10.34
C ILE A 233 -1.93 -11.43 -9.43
N LYS A 234 -2.24 -11.83 -8.20
CA LYS A 234 -2.91 -10.97 -7.21
C LYS A 234 -2.12 -9.69 -6.98
N TYR A 235 -0.81 -9.80 -6.74
CA TYR A 235 0.01 -8.61 -6.53
C TYR A 235 0.07 -7.75 -7.79
N LEU A 236 0.33 -8.32 -8.97
CA LEU A 236 0.40 -7.54 -10.21
C LEU A 236 -0.92 -6.82 -10.58
N THR A 237 -2.05 -7.29 -10.06
CA THR A 237 -3.38 -6.68 -10.29
C THR A 237 -3.89 -5.85 -9.11
N MET A 238 -3.18 -5.80 -7.97
CA MET A 238 -3.69 -5.20 -6.73
C MET A 238 -3.93 -3.68 -6.82
N ASN A 239 -3.28 -3.02 -7.78
CA ASN A 239 -3.40 -1.57 -8.00
C ASN A 239 -4.41 -1.22 -9.12
N LEU A 240 -5.08 -2.21 -9.70
CA LEU A 240 -6.16 -1.96 -10.67
C LEU A 240 -7.47 -1.71 -9.96
N SER A 241 -8.24 -0.74 -10.46
CA SER A 241 -9.65 -0.61 -10.09
C SER A 241 -10.44 -1.82 -10.57
N GLU A 242 -11.58 -2.07 -9.93
CA GLU A 242 -12.49 -3.15 -10.33
C GLU A 242 -12.94 -3.02 -11.79
N VAL A 243 -13.12 -1.79 -12.28
CA VAL A 243 -13.50 -1.51 -13.67
C VAL A 243 -12.38 -1.90 -14.64
N GLU A 244 -11.14 -1.52 -14.34
CA GLU A 244 -9.97 -1.88 -15.16
C GLU A 244 -9.74 -3.38 -15.20
N LEU A 245 -9.80 -4.04 -14.03
CA LEU A 245 -9.63 -5.49 -13.92
C LEU A 245 -10.70 -6.23 -14.72
N ASN A 246 -11.97 -5.88 -14.55
CA ASN A 246 -13.06 -6.50 -15.31
C ASN A 246 -12.93 -6.25 -16.82
N GLY A 247 -12.52 -5.05 -17.22
CA GLY A 247 -12.24 -4.73 -18.62
C GLY A 247 -11.16 -5.63 -19.22
N LEU A 248 -10.07 -5.89 -18.49
CA LEU A 248 -9.01 -6.81 -18.93
C LEU A 248 -9.48 -8.26 -19.01
N ARG A 249 -10.29 -8.72 -18.05
CA ARG A 249 -10.83 -10.09 -18.05
C ARG A 249 -11.76 -10.34 -19.23
N GLU A 250 -12.65 -9.40 -19.54
CA GLU A 250 -13.53 -9.53 -20.70
C GLU A 250 -12.74 -9.60 -22.01
N LYS A 251 -11.70 -8.77 -22.13
CA LYS A 251 -10.76 -8.87 -23.25
C LYS A 251 -10.03 -10.22 -23.28
N ALA A 252 -9.58 -10.75 -22.14
CA ALA A 252 -8.90 -12.04 -22.08
C ALA A 252 -9.79 -13.20 -22.56
N LYS A 253 -11.11 -13.11 -22.36
CA LYS A 253 -12.09 -14.10 -22.83
C LYS A 253 -12.44 -13.93 -24.31
N SER A 254 -12.48 -12.70 -24.81
CA SER A 254 -12.87 -12.39 -26.19
C SER A 254 -11.70 -12.40 -27.17
N SER A 255 -10.51 -12.10 -26.68
CA SER A 255 -9.30 -11.87 -27.46
C SER A 255 -8.26 -12.91 -27.05
N GLY A 256 -7.68 -13.60 -28.03
CA GLY A 256 -6.52 -14.44 -27.77
C GLY A 256 -5.36 -13.61 -27.23
N PHE A 257 -4.43 -14.26 -26.52
CA PHE A 257 -3.17 -13.64 -26.16
C PHE A 257 -2.10 -13.98 -27.20
N GLU A 258 -1.54 -12.94 -27.80
CA GLU A 258 -0.29 -13.05 -28.57
C GLU A 258 0.77 -12.20 -27.86
N PRO A 259 1.85 -12.78 -27.34
CA PRO A 259 2.87 -11.99 -26.68
C PRO A 259 3.46 -10.99 -27.68
N PRO A 260 3.65 -9.72 -27.30
CA PRO A 260 4.29 -8.74 -28.16
C PRO A 260 5.66 -9.28 -28.57
N THR A 261 5.79 -9.57 -29.88
CA THR A 261 7.00 -10.16 -30.43
C THR A 261 8.21 -9.28 -30.08
N GLN A 262 9.23 -9.88 -29.42
CA GLN A 262 10.57 -9.35 -29.06
C GLN A 262 10.96 -9.47 -27.58
N ALA A 263 10.08 -9.90 -26.66
CA ALA A 263 10.50 -10.13 -25.28
C ALA A 263 11.42 -11.37 -25.16
N PRO A 264 12.59 -11.28 -24.49
CA PRO A 264 13.45 -12.44 -24.26
C PRO A 264 12.76 -13.45 -23.34
N GLY A 265 12.95 -14.75 -23.57
CA GLY A 265 12.39 -15.76 -22.67
C GLY A 265 12.97 -15.73 -21.26
N MET A 266 14.17 -15.17 -21.07
CA MET A 266 14.76 -14.95 -19.74
C MET A 266 15.81 -13.84 -19.83
N VAL A 267 15.91 -13.03 -18.77
CA VAL A 267 16.98 -12.02 -18.60
C VAL A 267 17.75 -12.35 -17.33
N GLY A 268 19.08 -12.40 -17.37
CA GLY A 268 19.92 -12.88 -16.26
C GLY A 268 20.50 -14.26 -16.53
N GLY A 269 21.79 -14.47 -16.22
CA GLY A 269 22.42 -15.79 -16.25
C GLY A 269 21.88 -16.71 -15.15
N CYS A 270 21.93 -18.02 -15.37
CA CYS A 270 21.59 -19.03 -14.37
C CYS A 270 22.68 -19.14 -13.29
#